data_AF-A0A2G3PLE4-F1
#
_entry.id   AF-A0A2G3PLE4-F1
#
_cell.length_a   1.000
_cell.length_b   1.000
_cell.length_c   1.000
_cell.angle_alpha   90.00
_cell.angle_beta   90.00
_cell.angle_gamma   90.00
#
_symmetry.space_group_name_H-M   'P 1'
#
loop_
_entity.id
_entity.type
_entity.pdbx_description
1 polymer ?
#
loop_
_entity_poly.entity_id
_entity_poly.type
_entity_poly.pdbx_seq_one_letter_code
_entity_poly.pdbx_strand_id
1 'polypeptide(L)'
;MISGFQIYQSTQSAAADLEVAMTSIGGPEQVVAVGYDRAAKKVNLDIPVGDFKANPIDLTLKNSGGQPSLITKVIADVKHFEVLRDCTRSGAGPAGITAEYTFRIPTDPTTGQVILGKHDHDVRFETKPGAVDRMALTIGPDIESFYNTPYVLGAHFILVAEGGKELDAGSYTIVGNHRAIETNLDGVLDPACSQENLETLETIYAFQSTKAPELDQLRDTFRTNVASSSAGSSAAPAGG
;
A
#
# COMPACT_ATOMS: atom_id res chain seq x y z
N MET A 1 51.16 -19.64 48.24
CA MET A 1 49.86 -19.05 47.93
C MET A 1 49.99 -18.37 46.58
N ILE A 2 49.40 -18.94 45.53
CA ILE A 2 49.49 -18.41 44.17
C ILE A 2 48.19 -17.64 43.93
N SER A 3 48.28 -16.30 43.88
CA SER A 3 47.17 -15.44 43.50
C SER A 3 46.87 -15.63 42.01
N GLY A 4 45.73 -16.23 41.70
CA GLY A 4 45.20 -16.28 40.35
C GLY A 4 44.55 -14.95 39.97
N PHE A 5 45.12 -14.26 38.99
CA PHE A 5 44.47 -13.14 38.31
C PHE A 5 43.38 -13.69 37.38
N GLN A 6 42.11 -13.48 37.72
CA GLN A 6 41.00 -13.67 36.78
C GLN A 6 40.96 -12.46 35.84
N ILE A 7 41.39 -12.66 34.59
CA ILE A 7 41.21 -11.69 33.51
C ILE A 7 39.74 -11.75 33.10
N TYR A 8 38.95 -10.76 33.53
CA TYR A 8 37.63 -10.51 32.96
C TYR A 8 37.83 -9.99 31.54
N GLN A 9 37.72 -10.88 30.55
CA GLN A 9 37.48 -10.45 29.18
C GLN A 9 36.07 -9.88 29.14
N SER A 10 35.96 -8.55 29.09
CA SER A 10 34.70 -7.91 28.72
C SER A 10 34.35 -8.37 27.32
N THR A 11 33.41 -9.30 27.19
CA THR A 11 32.80 -9.64 25.91
C THR A 11 32.08 -8.39 25.43
N GLN A 12 32.75 -7.60 24.61
CA GLN A 12 32.16 -6.46 23.94
C GLN A 12 31.02 -7.01 23.08
N SER A 13 29.79 -6.78 23.52
CA SER A 13 28.61 -7.27 22.80
C SER A 13 28.64 -6.67 21.39
N ALA A 14 28.49 -7.53 20.38
CA ALA A 14 28.48 -7.08 19.00
C ALA A 14 27.37 -6.03 18.79
N ALA A 15 27.65 -5.01 17.96
CA ALA A 15 26.68 -3.98 17.63
C ALA A 15 25.39 -4.58 17.05
N ALA A 16 24.30 -3.81 17.07
CA ALA A 16 23.07 -4.21 16.40
C ALA A 16 23.32 -4.45 14.91
N ASP A 17 22.84 -5.58 14.39
CA ASP A 17 22.99 -5.97 12.99
C ASP A 17 21.62 -6.36 12.43
N LEU A 18 20.86 -5.32 12.08
CA LEU A 18 19.50 -5.44 11.56
C LEU A 18 19.51 -5.46 10.02
N GLU A 19 18.76 -6.40 9.44
CA GLU A 19 18.49 -6.54 8.00
C GLU A 19 17.00 -6.81 7.75
N VAL A 20 16.53 -6.46 6.54
CA VAL A 20 15.22 -6.90 6.01
C VAL A 20 15.44 -8.25 5.34
N ALA A 21 14.97 -9.32 5.98
CA ALA A 21 15.24 -10.70 5.54
C ALA A 21 14.26 -11.20 4.47
N MET A 22 13.00 -10.74 4.53
CA MET A 22 11.95 -11.14 3.59
C MET A 22 10.87 -10.06 3.55
N THR A 23 10.22 -9.93 2.41
CA THR A 23 9.09 -9.03 2.24
C THR A 23 7.94 -9.67 1.45
N SER A 24 6.72 -9.26 1.75
CA SER A 24 5.51 -9.69 1.04
C SER A 24 4.39 -8.66 1.16
N ILE A 25 3.37 -8.78 0.31
CA ILE A 25 2.10 -8.06 0.48
C ILE A 25 1.09 -9.08 1.00
N GLY A 26 0.48 -8.78 2.15
CA GLY A 26 -0.59 -9.58 2.73
C GLY A 26 -1.93 -9.35 2.02
N GLY A 27 -2.90 -10.22 2.32
CA GLY A 27 -4.27 -10.04 1.84
C GLY A 27 -4.95 -8.82 2.47
N PRO A 28 -6.14 -8.42 1.98
CA PRO A 28 -6.85 -7.26 2.51
C PRO A 28 -7.23 -7.45 3.97
N GLU A 29 -6.81 -6.53 4.83
CA GLU A 29 -7.16 -6.50 6.25
C GLU A 29 -8.00 -5.27 6.58
N GLN A 30 -8.93 -5.40 7.52
CA GLN A 30 -9.77 -4.28 7.93
C GLN A 30 -8.92 -3.21 8.64
N VAL A 31 -9.10 -1.97 8.23
CA VAL A 31 -8.50 -0.78 8.86
C VAL A 31 -9.63 0.14 9.34
N VAL A 32 -9.38 0.87 10.43
CA VAL A 32 -10.35 1.85 10.93
C VAL A 32 -10.43 3.00 9.93
N ALA A 33 -11.64 3.36 9.52
CA ALA A 33 -11.87 4.50 8.65
C ALA A 33 -13.07 5.31 9.13
N VAL A 34 -13.01 6.62 8.93
CA VAL A 34 -14.04 7.57 9.33
C VAL A 34 -14.33 8.52 8.17
N GLY A 35 -15.56 9.01 8.11
CA GLY A 35 -15.95 9.87 7.03
C GLY A 35 -15.33 11.26 7.17
N TYR A 36 -15.16 11.92 6.03
CA TYR A 36 -14.52 13.21 5.91
C TYR A 36 -15.39 14.15 5.07
N ASP A 37 -15.88 15.20 5.70
CA ASP A 37 -16.62 16.25 5.02
C ASP A 37 -15.64 17.17 4.29
N ARG A 38 -15.57 17.04 2.97
CA ARG A 38 -14.68 17.85 2.12
C ARG A 38 -15.03 19.33 2.16
N ALA A 39 -16.31 19.68 2.25
CA ALA A 39 -16.75 21.07 2.26
C ALA A 39 -16.36 21.76 3.57
N ALA A 40 -16.55 21.07 4.69
CA ALA A 40 -16.19 21.57 6.02
C ALA A 40 -14.72 21.28 6.41
N LYS A 41 -13.99 20.52 5.58
CA LYS A 41 -12.60 20.08 5.82
C LYS A 41 -12.39 19.47 7.21
N LYS A 42 -13.29 18.56 7.60
CA LYS A 42 -13.28 17.95 8.93
C LYS A 42 -13.74 16.50 8.88
N VAL A 43 -13.24 15.70 9.82
CA VAL A 43 -13.79 14.38 10.11
C VAL A 43 -15.25 14.53 10.51
N ASN A 44 -16.10 13.72 9.89
CA ASN A 44 -17.53 13.66 10.16
C ASN A 44 -17.92 12.19 10.42
N LEU A 45 -18.13 11.87 11.69
CA LEU A 45 -18.46 10.52 12.16
C LEU A 45 -19.88 10.08 11.76
N ASP A 46 -20.73 11.02 11.33
CA ASP A 46 -22.09 10.73 10.87
C ASP A 46 -22.10 10.18 9.44
N ILE A 47 -20.99 10.26 8.72
CA ILE A 47 -20.83 9.64 7.40
C ILE A 47 -20.43 8.18 7.63
N PRO A 48 -21.31 7.20 7.33
CA PRO A 48 -21.00 5.80 7.54
C PRO A 48 -19.92 5.36 6.56
N VAL A 49 -18.75 5.04 7.09
CA VAL A 49 -17.70 4.34 6.35
C VAL A 49 -17.85 2.88 6.72
N GLY A 50 -18.35 2.08 5.76
CA GLY A 50 -18.49 0.63 5.95
C GLY A 50 -17.13 -0.06 6.11
N ASP A 51 -17.08 -1.36 5.86
CA ASP A 51 -15.82 -2.09 5.92
C ASP A 51 -14.80 -1.50 4.95
N PHE A 52 -13.69 -1.01 5.51
CA PHE A 52 -12.59 -0.44 4.77
C PHE A 52 -11.35 -1.31 5.00
N LYS A 53 -10.70 -1.70 3.90
CA LYS A 53 -9.59 -2.67 3.94
C LYS A 53 -8.35 -2.10 3.27
N ALA A 54 -7.19 -2.55 3.70
CA ALA A 54 -5.89 -2.24 3.11
C ALA A 54 -5.02 -3.50 3.06
N ASN A 55 -4.13 -3.61 2.08
CA ASN A 55 -3.13 -4.67 2.07
C ASN A 55 -1.95 -4.26 2.95
N PRO A 56 -1.60 -5.04 3.99
CA PRO A 56 -0.38 -4.79 4.74
C PRO A 56 0.84 -5.19 3.90
N ILE A 57 1.89 -4.38 3.97
CA ILE A 57 3.24 -4.73 3.54
C ILE A 57 3.92 -5.38 4.74
N ASP A 58 4.19 -6.67 4.60
CA ASP A 58 4.83 -7.48 5.63
C ASP A 58 6.34 -7.50 5.43
N LEU A 59 7.06 -7.07 6.46
CA LEU A 59 8.51 -7.05 6.50
C LEU A 59 8.97 -8.00 7.60
N THR A 60 9.82 -8.96 7.24
CA THR A 60 10.52 -9.82 8.20
C THR A 60 11.87 -9.19 8.51
N LEU A 61 12.06 -8.78 9.76
CA LEU A 61 13.28 -8.14 10.24
C LEU A 61 14.10 -9.13 11.04
N LYS A 62 15.39 -9.23 10.74
CA LYS A 62 16.30 -10.12 11.44
C LYS A 62 17.43 -9.32 12.08
N ASN A 63 17.56 -9.44 13.39
CA ASN A 63 18.66 -8.83 14.13
C ASN A 63 19.68 -9.91 14.49
N SER A 64 20.78 -9.97 13.74
CA SER A 64 21.88 -10.91 14.01
C SER A 64 22.87 -10.37 15.05
N GLY A 65 22.66 -9.15 15.54
CA GLY A 65 23.54 -8.46 16.48
C GLY A 65 23.35 -8.88 17.94
N GLY A 66 24.28 -8.44 18.79
CA GLY A 66 24.26 -8.69 20.24
C GLY A 66 23.46 -7.69 21.07
N GLN A 67 22.85 -6.69 20.42
CA GLN A 67 22.05 -5.62 21.03
C GLN A 67 20.69 -5.47 20.34
N PRO A 68 19.64 -5.00 21.04
CA PRO A 68 18.37 -4.67 20.41
C PRO A 68 18.56 -3.64 19.30
N SER A 69 17.70 -3.68 18.30
CA SER A 69 17.65 -2.67 17.24
C SER A 69 16.27 -2.04 17.20
N LEU A 70 16.22 -0.71 17.11
CA LEU A 70 14.99 0.05 17.08
C LEU A 70 14.83 0.74 15.73
N ILE A 71 13.77 0.44 15.00
CA ILE A 71 13.30 1.26 13.88
C ILE A 71 12.54 2.46 14.46
N THR A 72 12.98 3.66 14.07
CA THR A 72 12.44 4.94 14.56
C THR A 72 11.62 5.67 13.51
N LYS A 73 11.83 5.36 12.22
CA LYS A 73 11.16 6.04 11.13
C LYS A 73 11.00 5.13 9.91
N VAL A 74 9.91 5.32 9.18
CA VAL A 74 9.68 4.76 7.85
C VAL A 74 9.66 5.93 6.86
N ILE A 75 10.35 5.79 5.74
CA ILE A 75 10.32 6.73 4.63
C ILE A 75 9.66 6.01 3.45
N ALA A 76 8.60 6.59 2.90
CA ALA A 76 8.00 6.14 1.65
C ALA A 76 8.29 7.17 0.55
N ASP A 77 8.99 6.75 -0.49
CA ASP A 77 9.20 7.53 -1.71
C ASP A 77 8.12 7.13 -2.72
N VAL A 78 7.03 7.90 -2.73
CA VAL A 78 5.87 7.66 -3.58
C VAL A 78 6.20 8.07 -5.01
N LYS A 79 6.37 7.08 -5.87
CA LYS A 79 6.76 7.25 -7.28
C LYS A 79 5.58 7.38 -8.20
N HIS A 80 4.44 6.80 -7.82
CA HIS A 80 3.29 6.70 -8.68
C HIS A 80 2.00 6.71 -7.86
N PHE A 81 1.01 7.45 -8.36
CA PHE A 81 -0.34 7.45 -7.83
C PHE A 81 -1.31 7.77 -8.97
N GLU A 82 -2.25 6.87 -9.22
CA GLU A 82 -3.30 7.06 -10.22
C GLU A 82 -4.63 6.56 -9.67
N VAL A 83 -5.71 7.28 -9.99
CA VAL A 83 -7.08 6.87 -9.65
C VAL A 83 -7.67 6.20 -10.89
N LEU A 84 -8.12 4.95 -10.73
CA LEU A 84 -8.81 4.23 -11.80
C LEU A 84 -10.24 4.76 -11.93
N ARG A 85 -10.78 4.73 -13.14
CA ARG A 85 -12.17 5.10 -13.38
C ARG A 85 -13.10 4.03 -12.83
N ASP A 86 -14.26 4.45 -12.34
CA ASP A 86 -15.34 3.53 -12.02
C ASP A 86 -15.98 3.10 -13.34
N CYS A 87 -15.66 1.89 -13.78
CA CYS A 87 -16.21 1.32 -15.02
C CYS A 87 -17.54 0.61 -14.80
N THR A 88 -18.02 0.61 -13.56
CA THR A 88 -19.33 0.13 -13.19
C THR A 88 -20.29 1.32 -13.28
N ARG A 89 -21.55 1.11 -13.70
CA ARG A 89 -22.56 2.19 -13.72
C ARG A 89 -23.07 2.54 -12.31
N SER A 90 -22.23 2.38 -11.30
CA SER A 90 -22.57 2.56 -9.89
C SER A 90 -22.77 4.05 -9.60
N GLY A 91 -23.76 4.35 -8.75
CA GLY A 91 -24.11 5.73 -8.38
C GLY A 91 -23.06 6.41 -7.50
N ALA A 92 -23.25 7.71 -7.19
CA ALA A 92 -22.34 8.48 -6.35
C ALA A 92 -22.22 7.90 -4.92
N GLY A 93 -21.00 7.67 -4.46
CA GLY A 93 -20.67 7.20 -3.11
C GLY A 93 -20.67 8.33 -2.08
N PRO A 94 -20.44 8.03 -0.79
CA PRO A 94 -20.27 9.04 0.25
C PRO A 94 -19.20 10.08 -0.10
N ALA A 95 -19.33 11.25 0.53
CA ALA A 95 -18.25 12.22 0.62
C ALA A 95 -16.98 11.56 1.20
N GLY A 96 -15.81 12.14 0.93
CA GLY A 96 -14.50 11.50 1.16
C GLY A 96 -14.30 10.84 2.52
N ILE A 97 -13.26 10.01 2.64
CA ILE A 97 -12.96 9.24 3.86
C ILE A 97 -11.50 9.47 4.29
N THR A 98 -11.19 9.15 5.54
CA THR A 98 -9.81 9.05 6.05
C THR A 98 -9.68 7.74 6.82
N ALA A 99 -8.53 7.08 6.70
CA ALA A 99 -8.28 5.79 7.34
C ALA A 99 -7.01 5.79 8.18
N GLU A 100 -6.98 4.92 9.18
CA GLU A 100 -5.87 4.74 10.09
C GLU A 100 -4.79 3.83 9.50
N TYR A 101 -4.10 4.36 8.47
CA TYR A 101 -2.90 3.73 7.94
C TYR A 101 -1.71 3.91 8.90
N THR A 102 -0.79 2.93 8.90
CA THR A 102 0.54 3.10 9.51
C THR A 102 1.29 4.26 8.87
N PHE A 103 1.11 4.44 7.56
CA PHE A 103 1.71 5.50 6.78
C PHE A 103 0.64 6.26 5.99
N ARG A 104 0.36 7.51 6.40
CA ARG A 104 -0.58 8.39 5.69
C ARG A 104 0.20 9.31 4.75
N ILE A 105 -0.15 9.29 3.48
CA ILE A 105 0.47 10.14 2.48
C ILE A 105 -0.34 11.44 2.36
N PRO A 106 0.29 12.61 2.49
CA PRO A 106 -0.39 13.88 2.32
C PRO A 106 -1.09 13.99 0.97
N THR A 107 -2.30 14.52 0.97
CA THR A 107 -3.04 14.87 -0.25
C THR A 107 -3.12 16.38 -0.47
N ASP A 108 -3.12 16.79 -1.74
CA ASP A 108 -3.38 18.17 -2.10
C ASP A 108 -4.84 18.51 -1.77
N PRO A 109 -5.11 19.53 -0.93
CA PRO A 109 -6.47 19.83 -0.48
C PRO A 109 -7.39 20.37 -1.58
N THR A 110 -6.83 20.81 -2.70
CA THR A 110 -7.53 21.34 -3.87
C THR A 110 -7.94 20.20 -4.79
N THR A 111 -6.97 19.37 -5.19
CA THR A 111 -7.21 18.31 -6.18
C THR A 111 -7.67 17.00 -5.53
N GLY A 112 -7.34 16.78 -4.26
CA GLY A 112 -7.54 15.51 -3.56
C GLY A 112 -6.57 14.41 -4.01
N GLN A 113 -5.53 14.74 -4.79
CA GLN A 113 -4.52 13.79 -5.23
C GLN A 113 -3.40 13.66 -4.19
N VAL A 114 -2.77 12.48 -4.16
CA VAL A 114 -1.57 12.24 -3.36
C VAL A 114 -0.41 13.12 -3.83
N ILE A 115 0.31 13.70 -2.89
CA ILE A 115 1.56 14.41 -3.17
C ILE A 115 2.66 13.36 -3.41
N LEU A 116 3.26 13.37 -4.59
CA LEU A 116 4.37 12.45 -4.92
C LEU A 116 5.68 12.85 -4.21
N GLY A 117 6.61 11.90 -4.09
CA GLY A 117 7.93 12.09 -3.51
C GLY A 117 8.10 11.44 -2.14
N LYS A 118 9.12 11.90 -1.41
CA LYS A 118 9.49 11.33 -0.10
C LYS A 118 8.63 11.90 1.01
N HIS A 119 8.04 11.00 1.78
CA HIS A 119 7.33 11.28 3.01
C HIS A 119 7.95 10.44 4.12
N ASP A 120 7.96 10.94 5.33
CA ASP A 120 8.41 10.18 6.49
C ASP A 120 7.32 10.07 7.56
N HIS A 121 7.43 9.01 8.36
CA HIS A 121 6.54 8.77 9.48
C HIS A 121 7.33 8.14 10.62
N ASP A 122 7.18 8.69 11.82
CA ASP A 122 7.81 8.14 13.00
C ASP A 122 7.13 6.83 13.39
N VAL A 123 7.93 5.83 13.75
CA VAL A 123 7.47 4.53 14.23
C VAL A 123 8.34 4.08 15.39
N ARG A 124 7.88 3.10 16.17
CA ARG A 124 8.69 2.48 17.21
C ARG A 124 8.55 0.97 17.12
N PHE A 125 9.50 0.32 16.43
CA PHE A 125 9.52 -1.12 16.28
C PHE A 125 10.87 -1.67 16.72
N GLU A 126 10.91 -2.43 17.82
CA GLU A 126 12.13 -3.00 18.38
C GLU A 126 12.26 -4.48 18.00
N THR A 127 13.43 -4.87 17.51
CA THR A 127 13.81 -6.26 17.25
C THR A 127 14.89 -6.68 18.26
N LYS A 128 14.60 -7.74 19.02
CA LYS A 128 15.51 -8.25 20.06
C LYS A 128 16.80 -8.83 19.46
N PRO A 129 17.91 -8.89 20.23
CA PRO A 129 19.13 -9.56 19.78
C PRO A 129 18.87 -11.01 19.36
N GLY A 130 19.40 -11.41 18.20
CA GLY A 130 19.23 -12.76 17.65
C GLY A 130 17.80 -13.11 17.22
N ALA A 131 16.86 -12.16 17.23
CA ALA A 131 15.46 -12.41 16.91
C ALA A 131 15.14 -12.18 15.43
N VAL A 132 14.04 -12.81 15.01
CA VAL A 132 13.37 -12.57 13.73
C VAL A 132 11.95 -12.15 14.05
N ASP A 133 11.60 -10.90 13.76
CA ASP A 133 10.31 -10.31 14.07
C ASP A 133 9.60 -9.85 12.77
N ARG A 134 8.27 -9.74 12.82
CA ARG A 134 7.44 -9.27 11.70
C ARG A 134 6.93 -7.85 11.98
N MET A 135 7.18 -6.94 11.05
CA MET A 135 6.61 -5.60 11.01
C MET A 135 5.58 -5.54 9.87
N ALA A 136 4.39 -4.99 10.13
CA ALA A 136 3.37 -4.79 9.12
C ALA A 136 3.12 -3.29 8.92
N LEU A 137 3.12 -2.85 7.66
CA LEU A 137 2.88 -1.46 7.27
C LEU A 137 1.65 -1.37 6.37
N THR A 138 0.68 -0.52 6.71
CA THR A 138 -0.36 -0.12 5.77
C THR A 138 -0.07 1.29 5.27
N ILE A 139 -0.33 1.55 3.99
CA ILE A 139 -0.09 2.85 3.37
C ILE A 139 -1.31 3.28 2.57
N GLY A 140 -1.61 4.58 2.64
CA GLY A 140 -2.66 5.19 1.85
C GLY A 140 -2.67 6.71 2.02
N PRO A 141 -3.48 7.42 1.23
CA PRO A 141 -3.67 8.85 1.38
C PRO A 141 -4.25 9.21 2.76
N ASP A 142 -3.92 10.40 3.25
CA ASP A 142 -4.52 10.93 4.48
C ASP A 142 -6.02 11.24 4.30
N ILE A 143 -6.45 11.58 3.09
CA ILE A 143 -7.84 11.83 2.70
C ILE A 143 -8.11 11.19 1.34
N GLU A 144 -9.09 10.29 1.28
CA GLU A 144 -9.59 9.73 0.02
C GLU A 144 -10.85 10.46 -0.41
N SER A 145 -10.74 11.22 -1.50
CA SER A 145 -11.90 11.92 -2.09
C SER A 145 -12.63 11.09 -3.15
N PHE A 146 -12.21 9.83 -3.35
CA PHE A 146 -12.52 8.99 -4.50
C PHE A 146 -13.10 7.63 -4.07
N TYR A 147 -14.14 7.67 -3.22
CA TYR A 147 -14.71 6.51 -2.52
C TYR A 147 -15.24 5.37 -3.43
N ASN A 148 -15.59 5.64 -4.68
CA ASN A 148 -16.10 4.60 -5.60
C ASN A 148 -15.08 4.09 -6.61
N THR A 149 -13.87 4.63 -6.57
CA THR A 149 -12.85 4.38 -7.58
C THR A 149 -11.64 3.75 -6.90
N PRO A 150 -11.15 2.61 -7.40
CA PRO A 150 -9.87 2.10 -6.95
C PRO A 150 -8.77 3.12 -7.29
N TYR A 151 -7.71 3.12 -6.52
CA TYR A 151 -6.48 3.83 -6.87
C TYR A 151 -5.31 2.87 -6.82
N VAL A 152 -4.25 3.18 -7.56
CA VAL A 152 -3.01 2.42 -7.55
C VAL A 152 -1.89 3.32 -7.04
N LEU A 153 -1.12 2.80 -6.10
CA LEU A 153 -0.02 3.50 -5.45
C LEU A 153 1.26 2.67 -5.59
N GLY A 154 2.30 3.27 -6.16
CA GLY A 154 3.65 2.72 -6.21
C GLY A 154 4.61 3.49 -5.32
N ALA A 155 5.22 2.83 -4.33
CA ALA A 155 6.14 3.44 -3.38
C ALA A 155 7.36 2.56 -3.08
N HIS A 156 8.51 3.20 -2.85
CA HIS A 156 9.71 2.56 -2.33
C HIS A 156 9.88 2.87 -0.85
N PHE A 157 10.16 1.87 -0.02
CA PHE A 157 10.23 2.01 1.43
C PHE A 157 11.65 1.87 1.94
N ILE A 158 12.00 2.77 2.87
CA ILE A 158 13.25 2.74 3.62
C ILE A 158 12.90 2.76 5.10
N LEU A 159 13.44 1.82 5.88
CA LEU A 159 13.36 1.86 7.34
C LEU A 159 14.60 2.57 7.87
N VAL A 160 14.42 3.46 8.84
CA VAL A 160 15.51 4.15 9.52
C VAL A 160 15.60 3.63 10.94
N ALA A 161 16.72 2.99 11.27
CA ALA A 161 17.02 2.53 12.61
C ALA A 161 17.63 3.64 13.48
N GLU A 162 17.66 3.42 14.79
CA GLU A 162 18.38 4.25 15.74
C GLU A 162 19.84 4.48 15.29
N GLY A 163 20.30 5.73 15.36
CA GLY A 163 21.61 6.13 14.82
C GLY A 163 21.60 6.46 13.32
N GLY A 164 20.45 6.37 12.64
CA GLY A 164 20.28 6.81 11.26
C GLY A 164 20.66 5.77 10.20
N LYS A 165 20.85 4.50 10.58
CA LYS A 165 21.08 3.41 9.61
C LYS A 165 19.83 3.21 8.77
N GLU A 166 19.95 3.36 7.46
CA GLU A 166 18.88 3.07 6.50
C GLU A 166 18.90 1.59 6.09
N LEU A 167 17.72 0.97 6.02
CA LEU A 167 17.49 -0.37 5.52
C LEU A 167 16.52 -0.28 4.35
N ASP A 168 16.93 -0.77 3.19
CA ASP A 168 16.05 -0.89 2.02
C ASP A 168 14.98 -1.97 2.31
N ALA A 169 13.71 -1.55 2.29
CA ALA A 169 12.57 -2.44 2.47
C ALA A 169 11.87 -2.75 1.14
N GLY A 170 12.38 -2.29 0.00
CA GLY A 170 11.88 -2.61 -1.33
C GLY A 170 10.78 -1.69 -1.86
N SER A 171 10.35 -1.97 -3.08
CA SER A 171 9.31 -1.22 -3.80
C SER A 171 8.03 -2.04 -3.93
N TYR A 172 6.88 -1.41 -3.66
CA TYR A 172 5.57 -2.05 -3.68
C TYR A 172 4.59 -1.26 -4.52
N THR A 173 3.70 -1.98 -5.20
CA THR A 173 2.53 -1.43 -5.86
C THR A 173 1.30 -2.05 -5.22
N ILE A 174 0.47 -1.22 -4.60
CA ILE A 174 -0.79 -1.63 -3.98
C ILE A 174 -1.97 -1.01 -4.71
N VAL A 175 -3.13 -1.64 -4.59
CA VAL A 175 -4.41 -1.07 -5.00
C VAL A 175 -5.20 -0.75 -3.74
N GLY A 176 -5.69 0.48 -3.61
CA GLY A 176 -6.52 0.87 -2.49
C GLY A 176 -7.99 0.98 -2.85
N ASN A 177 -8.79 1.20 -1.80
CA ASN A 177 -10.25 1.19 -1.85
C ASN A 177 -10.83 -0.17 -2.31
N HIS A 178 -10.64 -1.19 -1.47
CA HIS A 178 -11.04 -2.58 -1.74
C HIS A 178 -12.51 -2.76 -2.11
N ARG A 179 -13.41 -1.95 -1.55
CA ARG A 179 -14.83 -2.00 -1.91
C ARG A 179 -15.03 -1.63 -3.39
N ALA A 180 -14.33 -0.62 -3.88
CA ALA A 180 -14.38 -0.23 -5.28
C ALA A 180 -13.72 -1.29 -6.18
N ILE A 181 -12.67 -1.98 -5.70
CA ILE A 181 -12.06 -3.12 -6.38
C ILE A 181 -13.11 -4.22 -6.56
N GLU A 182 -13.71 -4.70 -5.47
CA GLU A 182 -14.76 -5.75 -5.48
C GLU A 182 -15.91 -5.37 -6.42
N THR A 183 -16.35 -4.11 -6.40
CA THR A 183 -17.41 -3.62 -7.30
C THR A 183 -17.00 -3.72 -8.78
N ASN A 184 -15.75 -3.42 -9.11
CA ASN A 184 -15.24 -3.56 -10.48
C ASN A 184 -15.01 -5.02 -10.88
N LEU A 185 -14.65 -5.90 -9.94
CA LEU A 185 -14.46 -7.33 -10.22
C LEU A 185 -15.80 -8.05 -10.49
N ASP A 186 -16.85 -7.70 -9.73
CA ASP A 186 -18.16 -8.38 -9.80
C ASP A 186 -19.16 -7.67 -10.73
N GLY A 187 -18.85 -6.45 -11.16
CA GLY A 187 -19.75 -5.57 -11.88
C GLY A 187 -19.85 -5.83 -13.39
N VAL A 188 -20.89 -5.25 -14.02
CA VAL A 188 -20.97 -5.14 -15.48
C VAL A 188 -20.18 -3.91 -15.91
N LEU A 189 -19.08 -4.16 -16.63
CA LEU A 189 -18.09 -3.14 -16.96
C LEU A 189 -18.31 -2.53 -18.34
N ASP A 190 -18.19 -1.21 -18.43
CA ASP A 190 -18.10 -0.52 -19.71
C ASP A 190 -16.76 -0.84 -20.41
N PRO A 191 -16.77 -1.37 -21.66
CA PRO A 191 -15.54 -1.78 -22.34
C PRO A 191 -14.59 -0.62 -22.67
N ALA A 192 -15.10 0.56 -22.99
CA ALA A 192 -14.27 1.71 -23.30
C ALA A 192 -13.55 2.22 -22.04
N CYS A 193 -14.27 2.32 -20.93
CA CYS A 193 -13.68 2.60 -19.62
C CYS A 193 -12.65 1.55 -19.21
N SER A 194 -12.96 0.25 -19.43
CA SER A 194 -12.05 -0.84 -19.10
C SER A 194 -10.74 -0.76 -19.89
N GLN A 195 -10.80 -0.36 -21.16
CA GLN A 195 -9.63 -0.13 -21.99
C GLN A 195 -8.73 0.97 -21.42
N GLU A 196 -9.32 2.11 -21.02
CA GLU A 196 -8.55 3.21 -20.40
C GLU A 196 -7.89 2.78 -19.08
N ASN A 197 -8.63 2.12 -18.19
CA ASN A 197 -8.06 1.60 -16.94
C ASN A 197 -6.95 0.57 -17.21
N LEU A 198 -7.10 -0.28 -18.23
CA LEU A 198 -6.08 -1.26 -18.60
C LEU A 198 -4.80 -0.55 -19.06
N GLU A 199 -4.87 0.51 -19.85
CA GLU A 199 -3.70 1.30 -20.27
C GLU A 199 -2.96 1.92 -19.06
N THR A 200 -3.72 2.47 -18.10
CA THR A 200 -3.16 2.95 -16.83
C THR A 200 -2.45 1.83 -16.08
N LEU A 201 -3.09 0.67 -15.93
CA LEU A 201 -2.50 -0.49 -15.25
C LEU A 201 -1.24 -1.00 -15.96
N GLU A 202 -1.22 -1.12 -17.29
CA GLU A 202 -0.02 -1.57 -18.02
C GLU A 202 1.18 -0.62 -17.80
N THR A 203 0.93 0.68 -17.69
CA THR A 203 1.96 1.67 -17.34
C THR A 203 2.54 1.39 -15.95
N ILE A 204 1.67 1.07 -14.98
CA ILE A 204 2.08 0.73 -13.62
C ILE A 204 2.84 -0.61 -13.58
N TYR A 205 2.45 -1.58 -14.40
CA TYR A 205 3.12 -2.89 -14.43
C TYR A 205 4.59 -2.80 -14.84
N ALA A 206 4.95 -1.79 -15.63
CA ALA A 206 6.33 -1.51 -15.99
C ALA A 206 7.21 -1.12 -14.78
N PHE A 207 6.61 -0.69 -13.66
CA PHE A 207 7.33 -0.39 -12.43
C PHE A 207 7.82 -1.69 -11.75
N GLN A 208 9.15 -1.80 -11.58
CA GLN A 208 9.79 -2.91 -10.88
C GLN A 208 9.47 -2.84 -9.38
N SER A 209 8.51 -3.66 -8.95
CA SER A 209 7.97 -3.68 -7.59
C SER A 209 7.25 -5.00 -7.33
N THR A 210 7.14 -5.35 -6.05
CA THR A 210 6.19 -6.36 -5.56
C THR A 210 4.77 -5.82 -5.71
N LYS A 211 3.87 -6.59 -6.33
CA LYS A 211 2.51 -6.15 -6.67
C LYS A 211 1.50 -6.87 -5.79
N ALA A 212 0.49 -6.12 -5.35
CA ALA A 212 -0.66 -6.70 -4.65
C ALA A 212 -1.46 -7.61 -5.62
N PRO A 213 -1.95 -8.78 -5.18
CA PRO A 213 -2.71 -9.70 -6.03
C PRO A 213 -3.94 -9.05 -6.71
N GLU A 214 -4.55 -8.06 -6.06
CA GLU A 214 -5.71 -7.31 -6.55
C GLU A 214 -5.38 -6.54 -7.84
N LEU A 215 -4.12 -6.16 -8.03
CA LEU A 215 -3.66 -5.51 -9.25
C LEU A 215 -3.74 -6.46 -10.46
N ASP A 216 -3.35 -7.74 -10.28
CA ASP A 216 -3.46 -8.77 -11.32
C ASP A 216 -4.94 -9.06 -11.62
N GLN A 217 -5.76 -9.17 -10.58
CA GLN A 217 -7.20 -9.42 -10.72
C GLN A 217 -7.91 -8.31 -11.52
N LEU A 218 -7.65 -7.04 -11.20
CA LEU A 218 -8.22 -5.91 -11.93
C LEU A 218 -7.76 -5.89 -13.39
N ARG A 219 -6.45 -6.09 -13.62
CA ARG A 219 -5.87 -6.11 -14.97
C ARG A 219 -6.48 -7.20 -15.83
N ASP A 220 -6.60 -8.42 -15.30
CA ASP A 220 -7.17 -9.55 -16.02
C ASP A 220 -8.67 -9.38 -16.28
N THR A 221 -9.39 -8.78 -15.32
CA THR A 221 -10.83 -8.46 -15.45
C THR A 221 -11.04 -7.44 -16.58
N PHE A 222 -10.32 -6.32 -16.58
CA PHE A 222 -10.43 -5.31 -17.63
C PHE A 222 -10.04 -5.85 -19.00
N ARG A 223 -8.95 -6.64 -19.08
CA ARG A 223 -8.53 -7.29 -20.33
C ARG A 223 -9.61 -8.23 -20.87
N THR A 224 -10.21 -9.05 -20.01
CA THR A 224 -11.27 -9.99 -20.39
C THR A 224 -12.51 -9.27 -20.90
N ASN A 225 -12.89 -8.16 -20.24
CA ASN A 225 -14.03 -7.35 -20.67
C ASN A 225 -13.81 -6.74 -22.07
N VAL A 226 -12.65 -6.14 -22.30
CA VAL A 226 -12.27 -5.58 -23.60
C VAL A 226 -12.32 -6.65 -24.69
N ALA A 227 -11.68 -7.81 -24.46
CA ALA A 227 -11.66 -8.90 -25.43
C ALA A 227 -13.08 -9.39 -25.79
N SER A 228 -13.95 -9.54 -24.78
CA SER A 228 -15.33 -10.03 -24.97
C SER A 228 -16.18 -9.08 -25.81
N SER A 229 -16.02 -7.75 -25.65
CA SER A 229 -16.73 -6.77 -26.47
C SER A 229 -16.33 -6.80 -27.95
N SER A 230 -15.07 -7.09 -28.25
CA SER A 230 -14.56 -7.16 -29.62
C SER A 230 -15.11 -8.37 -30.38
N ALA A 231 -15.28 -9.51 -29.69
CA ALA A 231 -15.83 -10.73 -30.26
C ALA A 231 -17.31 -10.57 -30.65
N GLY A 232 -18.13 -9.94 -29.79
CA GLY A 232 -19.56 -9.73 -30.03
C GLY A 232 -19.87 -8.80 -31.21
N SER A 233 -18.98 -7.86 -31.53
CA SER A 233 -19.17 -6.95 -32.68
C SER A 233 -18.95 -7.64 -34.04
N SER A 234 -18.21 -8.75 -34.08
CA SER A 234 -17.88 -9.47 -35.32
C SER A 234 -18.97 -10.44 -35.82
N ALA A 235 -20.02 -10.69 -35.04
CA ALA A 235 -21.00 -11.74 -35.30
C ALA A 235 -22.34 -11.23 -35.87
N ALA A 236 -22.43 -10.00 -36.38
CA ALA A 236 -23.61 -9.55 -37.12
C ALA A 236 -23.65 -10.26 -38.48
N PRO A 237 -24.58 -11.22 -38.73
CA PRO A 237 -24.70 -11.81 -40.05
C PRO A 237 -25.16 -10.70 -41.01
N ALA A 238 -24.48 -10.60 -42.16
CA ALA A 238 -24.97 -9.86 -43.30
C ALA A 238 -26.26 -10.54 -43.80
N GLY A 239 -27.39 -10.20 -43.18
CA GLY A 239 -28.71 -10.59 -43.66
C GLY A 239 -29.02 -9.79 -44.92
N GLY A 240 -28.97 -10.49 -46.06
CA GLY A 240 -29.53 -10.04 -47.33
C GLY A 240 -31.03 -10.25 -47.45
#